data_AF-A0A7J4KL14-F1
#
_entry.id   AF-A0A7J4KL14-F1
#
_cell.length_a   1.000
_cell.length_b   1.000
_cell.length_c   1.000
_cell.angle_alpha   90.00
_cell.angle_beta   90.00
_cell.angle_gamma   90.00
#
_symmetry.space_group_name_H-M   'P 1'
#
loop_
_entity.id
_entity.type
_entity.pdbx_description
1 polymer ?
#
loop_
_entity_poly.entity_id
_entity_poly.type
_entity_poly.pdbx_seq_one_letter_code
_entity_poly.pdbx_strand_id
1 'polypeptide(L)'
;MDFGKVVGDAFEYTKDGLLKNPGTWVLLLILILLPLIAFIPVILVIAPSLIAGVMPDIATFISALAAGIIIAVLLSAFYQGYLIKIFRGEQPLPAVSGFVKMFIDGIKYMVIEFIYAIPVFIILALTIGSTLLSALSGGVDPNALPASFWGSIILGVLIALVAAFVL
;
A
#
# COMPACT_ATOMS: atom_id res chain seq x y z
N MET A 1 -6.50 -30.49 14.10
CA MET A 1 -6.80 -29.85 12.80
C MET A 1 -6.45 -30.85 11.72
N ASP A 2 -7.39 -31.17 10.82
CA ASP A 2 -7.10 -32.02 9.68
C ASP A 2 -6.48 -31.15 8.57
N PHE A 3 -5.15 -31.06 8.57
CA PHE A 3 -4.40 -30.25 7.61
C PHE A 3 -4.62 -30.74 6.16
N GLY A 4 -4.86 -32.04 5.96
CA GLY A 4 -5.16 -32.60 4.64
C GLY A 4 -6.46 -32.04 4.08
N LYS A 5 -7.49 -31.97 4.91
CA LYS A 5 -8.77 -31.34 4.54
C LYS A 5 -8.62 -29.85 4.25
N VAL A 6 -7.92 -29.10 5.09
CA VAL A 6 -7.72 -27.65 4.91
C VAL A 6 -6.99 -27.34 3.60
N VAL A 7 -5.93 -28.11 3.29
CA VAL A 7 -5.17 -27.94 2.04
C VAL A 7 -6.01 -28.35 0.82
N GLY A 8 -6.80 -29.42 0.93
CA GLY A 8 -7.73 -29.86 -0.11
C GLY A 8 -8.78 -28.79 -0.44
N ASP A 9 -9.43 -28.23 0.58
CA ASP A 9 -10.43 -27.17 0.44
C ASP A 9 -9.82 -25.90 -0.20
N ALA A 10 -8.61 -25.51 0.21
CA ALA A 10 -7.91 -24.37 -0.37
C ALA A 10 -7.52 -24.60 -1.85
N PHE A 11 -7.09 -25.81 -2.20
CA PHE A 11 -6.77 -26.17 -3.59
C PHE A 11 -8.03 -26.20 -4.46
N GLU A 12 -9.13 -26.76 -3.95
CA GLU A 12 -10.40 -26.78 -4.66
C GLU A 12 -10.95 -25.38 -4.87
N TYR A 13 -10.90 -24.53 -3.85
CA TYR A 13 -11.27 -23.12 -3.96
C TYR A 13 -10.43 -22.37 -5.01
N THR A 14 -9.11 -22.58 -5.00
CA THR A 14 -8.20 -21.93 -5.96
C THR A 14 -8.46 -22.42 -7.38
N LYS A 15 -8.62 -23.73 -7.57
CA LYS A 15 -8.91 -24.35 -8.87
C LYS A 15 -10.25 -23.86 -9.43
N ASP A 16 -11.29 -23.81 -8.59
CA ASP A 16 -12.62 -23.32 -8.99
C ASP A 16 -12.60 -21.83 -9.29
N GLY A 17 -11.90 -21.04 -8.46
CA GLY A 17 -11.68 -19.63 -8.71
C GLY A 17 -10.95 -19.38 -10.02
N LEU A 18 -9.86 -20.12 -10.30
CA LEU A 18 -9.00 -19.96 -11.48
C LEU A 18 -9.69 -20.39 -12.78
N LEU A 19 -10.35 -21.54 -12.77
CA LEU A 19 -10.80 -22.18 -14.01
C LEU A 19 -12.28 -21.93 -14.32
N LYS A 20 -13.14 -21.75 -13.32
CA LYS A 20 -14.60 -21.65 -13.53
C LYS A 20 -15.11 -20.21 -13.65
N ASN A 21 -14.34 -19.21 -13.22
CA ASN A 21 -14.78 -17.81 -13.17
C ASN A 21 -13.79 -16.81 -13.81
N PRO A 22 -13.50 -16.92 -15.13
CA PRO A 22 -12.56 -16.04 -15.81
C PRO A 22 -12.96 -14.55 -15.77
N GLY A 23 -14.26 -14.25 -15.75
CA GLY A 23 -14.75 -12.87 -15.63
C GLY A 23 -14.35 -12.22 -14.31
N THR A 24 -14.35 -12.98 -13.21
CA THR A 24 -13.89 -12.50 -11.91
C THR A 24 -12.40 -12.18 -11.94
N TRP A 25 -11.57 -12.97 -12.63
CA TRP A 25 -10.14 -12.68 -12.78
C TRP A 25 -9.86 -11.38 -13.52
N VAL A 26 -10.56 -11.14 -14.63
CA VAL A 26 -10.42 -9.88 -15.38
C VAL A 26 -10.79 -8.70 -14.48
N LEU A 27 -11.89 -8.81 -13.73
CA LEU A 27 -12.29 -7.76 -12.79
C LEU A 27 -11.28 -7.58 -11.65
N LEU A 28 -10.67 -8.65 -11.15
CA LEU A 28 -9.62 -8.54 -10.13
C LEU A 28 -8.37 -7.86 -10.66
N LEU A 29 -7.95 -8.16 -11.88
CA LEU A 29 -6.86 -7.44 -12.53
C LEU A 29 -7.20 -5.95 -12.67
N ILE A 30 -8.44 -5.63 -13.06
CA ILE A 30 -8.90 -4.24 -13.12
C ILE A 30 -8.84 -3.59 -11.73
N LEU A 31 -9.29 -4.27 -10.66
CA LEU A 31 -9.24 -3.76 -9.29
C LEU A 31 -7.81 -3.49 -8.81
N ILE A 32 -6.86 -4.35 -9.16
CA ILE A 32 -5.44 -4.21 -8.80
C ILE A 32 -4.79 -3.05 -9.58
N LEU A 33 -5.17 -2.86 -10.84
CA LEU A 33 -4.65 -1.78 -11.69
C LEU A 33 -5.37 -0.45 -11.48
N LEU A 34 -6.55 -0.44 -10.82
CA LEU A 34 -7.37 0.75 -10.61
C LEU A 34 -6.60 1.92 -9.97
N PRO A 35 -5.75 1.72 -8.94
CA PRO A 35 -4.98 2.82 -8.36
C PRO A 35 -3.99 3.47 -9.34
N LEU A 36 -3.52 2.74 -10.36
CA LEU A 36 -2.58 3.27 -11.34
C LEU A 36 -3.21 4.35 -12.23
N ILE A 37 -4.53 4.32 -12.40
CA ILE A 37 -5.27 5.35 -13.14
C ILE A 37 -5.06 6.73 -12.51
N ALA A 38 -4.82 6.80 -11.18
CA ALA A 38 -4.56 8.05 -10.48
C ALA A 38 -3.29 8.77 -10.97
N PHE A 39 -2.35 8.07 -11.60
CA PHE A 39 -1.12 8.66 -12.11
C PHE A 39 -1.25 9.24 -13.53
N ILE A 40 -2.32 8.89 -14.26
CA ILE A 40 -2.60 9.50 -15.57
C ILE A 40 -2.71 11.03 -15.47
N PRO A 41 -3.56 11.62 -14.59
CA PRO A 41 -3.63 13.07 -14.46
C PRO A 41 -2.32 13.69 -13.98
N VAL A 42 -1.55 12.99 -13.14
CA VAL A 42 -0.22 13.46 -12.69
C VAL A 42 0.72 13.63 -13.89
N ILE A 43 0.77 12.61 -14.75
CA ILE A 43 1.57 12.65 -15.97
C ILE A 43 1.08 13.77 -16.89
N LEU A 44 -0.23 13.95 -17.05
CA LEU A 44 -0.78 15.02 -17.90
C LEU A 44 -0.45 16.42 -17.42
N VAL A 45 -0.39 16.64 -16.09
CA VAL A 45 0.00 17.93 -15.51
C VAL A 45 1.48 18.23 -15.76
N ILE A 46 2.33 17.19 -15.70
CA ILE A 46 3.79 17.33 -15.83
C ILE A 46 4.24 17.30 -17.31
N ALA A 47 3.48 16.64 -18.18
CA ALA A 47 3.83 16.40 -19.58
C ALA A 47 4.17 17.67 -20.38
N PRO A 48 3.44 18.80 -20.28
CA PRO A 48 3.77 20.01 -21.04
C PRO A 48 5.18 20.53 -20.75
N SER A 49 5.59 20.51 -19.48
CA SER A 49 6.95 20.93 -19.07
C SER A 49 8.01 20.00 -19.65
N LEU A 50 7.78 18.68 -19.59
CA LEU A 50 8.70 17.68 -20.14
C LEU A 50 8.83 17.79 -21.67
N ILE A 51 7.72 18.01 -22.38
CA ILE A 51 7.72 18.19 -23.85
C ILE A 51 8.47 19.47 -24.24
N ALA A 52 8.35 20.53 -23.45
CA ALA A 52 9.07 21.77 -23.67
C ALA A 52 10.57 21.70 -23.31
N GLY A 53 11.04 20.57 -22.76
CA GLY A 53 12.43 20.42 -22.28
C GLY A 53 12.75 21.27 -21.06
N VAL A 54 11.74 21.75 -20.34
CA VAL A 54 11.88 22.59 -19.14
C VAL A 54 11.55 21.75 -17.92
N MET A 55 12.36 21.88 -16.86
CA MET A 55 12.06 21.22 -15.59
C MET A 55 10.69 21.68 -15.07
N PRO A 56 9.78 20.76 -14.69
CA PRO A 56 8.54 21.14 -14.03
C PRO A 56 8.82 21.91 -12.74
N ASP A 57 8.03 22.93 -12.47
CA ASP A 57 8.09 23.64 -11.20
C ASP A 57 7.90 22.65 -10.03
N ILE A 58 8.75 22.76 -9.00
CA ILE A 58 8.78 21.81 -7.87
C ILE A 58 7.44 21.79 -7.14
N ALA A 59 6.80 22.94 -6.95
CA ALA A 59 5.51 23.00 -6.27
C ALA A 59 4.42 22.31 -7.11
N THR A 60 4.43 22.51 -8.43
CA THR A 60 3.53 21.83 -9.37
C THR A 60 3.76 20.31 -9.38
N PHE A 61 5.02 19.87 -9.37
CA PHE A 61 5.36 18.45 -9.31
C PHE A 61 4.89 17.79 -8.01
N ILE A 62 5.22 18.39 -6.86
CA ILE A 62 4.85 17.87 -5.53
C ILE A 62 3.34 17.83 -5.37
N SER A 63 2.63 18.89 -5.77
CA SER A 63 1.16 18.96 -5.65
C SER A 63 0.47 17.92 -6.54
N ALA A 64 0.93 17.75 -7.78
CA ALA A 64 0.42 16.72 -8.68
C ALA A 64 0.66 15.32 -8.11
N LEU A 65 1.88 15.05 -7.62
CA LEU A 65 2.22 13.75 -7.03
C LEU A 65 1.40 13.47 -5.76
N ALA A 66 1.27 14.45 -4.86
CA ALA A 66 0.48 14.31 -3.63
C ALA A 66 -0.99 14.02 -3.95
N ALA A 67 -1.58 14.75 -4.90
CA ALA A 67 -2.95 14.49 -5.35
C ALA A 67 -3.10 13.08 -5.94
N GLY A 68 -2.15 12.66 -6.79
CA GLY A 68 -2.14 11.32 -7.37
C GLY A 68 -2.05 10.22 -6.31
N ILE A 69 -1.20 10.39 -5.30
CA ILE A 69 -1.06 9.44 -4.19
C ILE A 69 -2.37 9.35 -3.40
N ILE A 70 -2.99 10.48 -3.05
CA ILE A 70 -4.26 10.49 -2.31
C ILE A 70 -5.34 9.75 -3.10
N ILE A 71 -5.46 10.02 -4.40
CA ILE A 71 -6.44 9.35 -5.27
C ILE A 71 -6.11 7.85 -5.39
N ALA A 72 -4.83 7.47 -5.55
CA ALA A 72 -4.41 6.08 -5.63
C ALA A 72 -4.76 5.30 -4.35
N VAL A 73 -4.50 5.89 -3.18
CA VAL A 73 -4.87 5.34 -1.87
C VAL A 73 -6.38 5.16 -1.76
N LEU A 74 -7.17 6.15 -2.16
CA LEU A 74 -8.64 6.03 -2.16
C LEU A 74 -9.13 4.93 -3.11
N LEU A 75 -8.56 4.84 -4.31
CA LEU A 75 -8.93 3.82 -5.29
C LEU A 75 -8.51 2.40 -4.85
N SER A 76 -7.43 2.28 -4.06
CA SER A 76 -7.01 0.99 -3.49
C SER A 76 -8.07 0.35 -2.59
N ALA A 77 -8.99 1.15 -2.03
CA ALA A 77 -10.08 0.67 -1.20
C ALA A 77 -10.98 -0.36 -1.92
N PHE A 78 -11.08 -0.30 -3.25
CA PHE A 78 -11.86 -1.29 -3.98
C PHE A 78 -11.26 -2.70 -3.90
N TYR A 79 -9.95 -2.84 -4.12
CA TYR A 79 -9.27 -4.13 -3.98
C TYR A 79 -9.30 -4.62 -2.52
N GLN A 80 -9.02 -3.73 -1.57
CA GLN A 80 -9.07 -4.05 -0.14
C GLN A 80 -10.47 -4.51 0.30
N GLY A 81 -11.52 -3.84 -0.17
CA GLY A 81 -12.89 -4.25 0.11
C GLY A 81 -13.26 -5.61 -0.46
N TYR A 82 -12.66 -6.00 -1.59
CA TYR A 82 -12.82 -7.34 -2.14
C TYR A 82 -12.09 -8.39 -1.29
N LEU A 83 -10.89 -8.08 -0.80
CA LEU A 83 -10.17 -8.96 0.14
C LEU A 83 -11.01 -9.25 1.39
N ILE A 84 -11.73 -8.26 1.91
CA ILE A 84 -12.63 -8.47 3.06
C ILE A 84 -13.75 -9.48 2.74
N LYS A 85 -14.27 -9.54 1.51
CA LYS A 85 -15.22 -10.59 1.12
C LYS A 85 -14.59 -11.98 1.14
N ILE A 86 -13.33 -12.09 0.68
CA ILE A 86 -12.58 -13.34 0.75
C ILE A 86 -12.34 -13.74 2.21
N PHE A 87 -11.93 -12.80 3.06
CA PHE A 87 -11.67 -13.06 4.48
C PHE A 87 -12.93 -13.40 5.28
N ARG A 88 -14.12 -13.04 4.79
CA ARG A 88 -15.40 -13.52 5.34
C ARG A 88 -15.71 -14.98 5.02
N GLY A 89 -14.88 -15.64 4.20
CA GLY A 89 -15.03 -17.06 3.86
C GLY A 89 -16.15 -17.36 2.87
N GLU A 90 -16.49 -16.40 1.99
CA GLU A 90 -17.50 -16.61 0.94
C GLU A 90 -17.01 -17.72 -0.04
N GLN A 91 -17.78 -18.82 -0.14
CA GLN A 91 -17.52 -19.99 -0.99
C GLN A 91 -18.75 -20.26 -1.89
N PRO A 92 -18.62 -20.40 -3.23
CA PRO A 92 -17.41 -20.26 -4.06
C PRO A 92 -16.92 -18.80 -4.16
N LEU A 93 -15.78 -18.58 -4.86
CA LEU A 93 -15.13 -17.27 -5.01
C LEU A 93 -16.14 -16.13 -5.21
N PRO A 94 -16.18 -15.11 -4.33
CA PRO A 94 -17.20 -14.08 -4.39
C PRO A 94 -17.15 -13.27 -5.68
N ALA A 95 -18.31 -12.91 -6.22
CA ALA A 95 -18.37 -12.07 -7.41
C ALA A 95 -17.92 -10.63 -7.10
N VAL A 96 -17.23 -10.01 -8.06
CA VAL A 96 -16.90 -8.57 -8.04
C VAL A 96 -18.17 -7.77 -8.36
N SER A 97 -19.03 -7.64 -7.34
CA SER A 97 -20.29 -6.90 -7.41
C SER A 97 -20.49 -6.06 -6.14
N GLY A 98 -21.46 -5.13 -6.17
CA GLY A 98 -21.74 -4.28 -5.01
C GLY A 98 -20.59 -3.32 -4.70
N PHE A 99 -20.10 -2.61 -5.72
CA PHE A 99 -18.95 -1.70 -5.65
C PHE A 99 -19.01 -0.70 -4.48
N VAL A 100 -20.19 -0.16 -4.15
CA VAL A 100 -20.35 0.78 -3.03
C VAL A 100 -20.04 0.11 -1.69
N LYS A 101 -20.59 -1.09 -1.44
CA LYS A 101 -20.31 -1.83 -0.21
C LYS A 101 -18.84 -2.23 -0.14
N MET A 102 -18.27 -2.65 -1.27
CA MET A 102 -16.84 -2.99 -1.37
C MET A 102 -15.96 -1.78 -1.04
N PHE A 103 -16.24 -0.62 -1.64
CA PHE A 103 -15.52 0.61 -1.34
C PHE A 103 -15.61 0.98 0.14
N ILE A 104 -16.80 0.95 0.74
CA ILE A 104 -16.99 1.27 2.17
C ILE A 104 -16.24 0.27 3.06
N ASP A 105 -16.35 -1.03 2.78
CA ASP A 105 -15.67 -2.08 3.54
C ASP A 105 -14.13 -1.92 3.41
N GLY A 106 -13.64 -1.55 2.23
CA GLY A 106 -12.23 -1.27 2.00
C GLY A 106 -11.71 -0.01 2.69
N ILE A 107 -12.49 1.07 2.71
CA ILE A 107 -12.14 2.28 3.48
C ILE A 107 -12.07 1.96 4.97
N LYS A 108 -13.04 1.21 5.51
CA LYS A 108 -13.02 0.77 6.91
C LYS A 108 -11.78 -0.07 7.20
N TYR A 109 -11.45 -1.00 6.32
CA TYR A 109 -10.26 -1.83 6.47
C TYR A 109 -8.97 -1.00 6.43
N MET A 110 -8.85 -0.07 5.48
CA MET A 110 -7.72 0.86 5.41
C MET A 110 -7.59 1.72 6.68
N VAL A 111 -8.69 2.21 7.25
CA VAL A 111 -8.67 2.93 8.53
C VAL A 111 -8.16 2.03 9.66
N ILE A 112 -8.59 0.77 9.71
CA ILE A 112 -8.10 -0.21 10.69
C ILE A 112 -6.60 -0.45 10.50
N GLU A 113 -6.13 -0.66 9.26
CA GLU A 113 -4.71 -0.82 8.96
C GLU A 113 -3.90 0.40 9.43
N PHE A 114 -4.38 1.61 9.18
CA PHE A 114 -3.72 2.83 9.68
C PHE A 114 -3.69 2.91 11.20
N ILE A 115 -4.78 2.54 11.88
CA ILE A 115 -4.82 2.53 13.35
C ILE A 115 -3.81 1.53 13.91
N TYR A 116 -3.74 0.32 13.35
CA TYR A 116 -2.79 -0.72 13.77
C TYR A 116 -1.35 -0.39 13.37
N ALA A 117 -1.15 0.46 12.37
CA ALA A 117 0.17 0.97 12.01
C ALA A 117 0.68 2.10 12.94
N ILE A 118 -0.18 2.74 13.74
CA ILE A 118 0.22 3.85 14.63
C ILE A 118 1.38 3.46 15.55
N PRO A 119 1.36 2.33 16.30
CA PRO A 119 2.47 1.96 17.16
C PRO A 119 3.77 1.74 16.38
N VAL A 120 3.69 1.15 15.18
CA VAL A 120 4.85 0.94 14.29
C VAL A 120 5.43 2.29 13.87
N PHE A 121 4.58 3.25 13.48
CA PHE A 121 5.02 4.60 13.15
C PHE A 121 5.62 5.34 14.34
N ILE A 122 5.10 5.14 15.55
CA ILE A 122 5.69 5.71 16.78
C ILE A 122 7.09 5.14 16.99
N ILE A 123 7.28 3.82 16.87
CA ILE A 123 8.59 3.19 17.02
C ILE A 123 9.57 3.74 15.98
N LEU A 124 9.16 3.82 14.71
CA LEU A 124 9.99 4.40 13.65
C LEU A 124 10.32 5.86 13.93
N ALA A 125 9.35 6.66 14.35
CA ALA A 125 9.55 8.07 14.68
C ALA A 125 10.50 8.25 15.87
N LEU A 126 10.45 7.40 16.90
CA LEU A 126 11.33 7.51 18.06
C LEU A 126 12.76 7.01 17.76
N THR A 127 12.90 6.01 16.91
CA THR A 127 14.20 5.38 16.60
C THR A 127 14.94 6.08 15.46
N ILE A 128 14.21 6.51 14.42
CA ILE A 128 14.76 7.16 13.22
C ILE A 128 14.53 8.68 13.26
N GLY A 129 13.58 9.19 14.03
CA GLY A 129 13.31 10.64 14.08
C GLY A 129 14.48 11.45 14.65
N SER A 130 15.25 10.88 15.58
CA SER A 130 16.46 11.53 16.12
C SER A 130 17.59 11.61 15.09
N THR A 131 17.78 10.56 14.28
CA THR A 131 18.76 10.57 13.19
C THR A 131 18.34 11.50 12.05
N LEU A 132 17.05 11.51 11.70
CA LEU A 132 16.49 12.41 10.70
C LEU A 132 16.65 13.87 11.14
N LEU A 133 16.34 14.21 12.38
CA LEU A 133 16.49 15.58 12.90
C LEU A 133 17.97 16.01 12.90
N SER A 134 18.87 15.10 13.27
CA SER A 134 20.31 15.35 13.23
C SER A 134 20.79 15.58 11.78
N ALA A 135 20.29 14.80 10.82
CA ALA A 135 20.57 14.93 9.39
C ALA A 135 20.08 16.26 8.79
N LEU A 136 18.91 16.73 9.25
CA LEU A 136 18.31 17.99 8.81
C LEU A 136 18.96 19.23 9.45
N SER A 137 19.55 19.09 10.65
CA SER A 137 20.05 20.20 11.46
C SER A 137 21.46 20.69 11.12
N GLY A 138 22.28 19.88 10.44
CA GLY A 138 23.61 20.28 10.02
C GLY A 138 24.02 19.42 8.85
N GLY A 139 24.54 20.00 7.76
CA GLY A 139 24.87 19.31 6.52
C GLY A 139 25.71 18.05 6.76
N VAL A 140 25.04 16.92 6.94
CA VAL A 140 25.69 15.67 7.29
C VAL A 140 26.29 15.12 6.02
N ASP A 141 27.62 15.14 5.94
CA ASP A 141 28.34 14.47 4.86
C ASP A 141 27.99 12.98 4.87
N PRO A 142 27.30 12.45 3.83
CA PRO A 142 26.88 11.05 3.80
C PRO A 142 28.07 10.09 3.90
N ASN A 143 29.26 10.55 3.50
CA ASN A 143 30.51 9.81 3.51
C ASN A 143 31.25 9.84 4.87
N ALA A 144 30.82 10.70 5.80
CA ALA A 144 31.39 10.83 7.14
C ALA A 144 30.41 10.39 8.25
N LEU A 145 29.31 9.73 7.87
CA LEU A 145 28.30 9.25 8.79
C LEU A 145 28.89 8.20 9.76
N PRO A 146 28.85 8.43 11.08
CA PRO A 146 29.34 7.46 12.04
C PRO A 146 28.50 6.18 11.97
N ALA A 147 29.13 5.02 12.23
CA ALA A 147 28.46 3.72 12.21
C ALA A 147 27.21 3.66 13.11
N SER A 148 27.17 4.48 14.17
CA SER A 148 26.01 4.65 15.04
C SER A 148 24.76 5.15 14.32
N PHE A 149 24.89 6.00 13.28
CA PHE A 149 23.77 6.51 12.48
C PHE A 149 23.05 5.38 11.75
N TRP A 150 23.81 4.55 11.03
CA TRP A 150 23.28 3.38 10.33
C TRP A 150 22.76 2.33 11.32
N GLY A 151 23.47 2.14 12.44
CA GLY A 151 23.05 1.23 13.51
C GLY A 151 21.67 1.56 14.09
N SER A 152 21.38 2.85 14.34
CA SER A 152 20.05 3.29 14.81
C SER A 152 18.94 3.10 13.78
N ILE A 153 19.21 3.31 12.49
CA ILE A 153 18.21 3.10 11.43
C ILE A 153 17.90 1.60 11.32
N ILE A 154 18.93 0.76 11.24
CA ILE A 154 18.77 -0.69 11.12
C ILE A 154 18.03 -1.25 12.34
N LEU A 155 18.45 -0.87 13.55
CA LEU A 155 17.80 -1.30 14.78
C LEU A 155 16.34 -0.82 14.86
N GLY A 156 16.08 0.44 14.50
CA GLY A 156 14.74 1.01 14.49
C GLY A 156 13.80 0.30 13.52
N VAL A 157 14.27 0.02 12.30
CA VAL A 157 13.52 -0.76 11.29
C VAL A 157 13.27 -2.19 11.78
N LEU A 158 14.25 -2.85 12.39
CA LEU A 158 14.07 -4.21 12.91
C LEU A 158 13.01 -4.27 14.01
N ILE A 159 13.05 -3.35 14.98
CA ILE A 159 12.05 -3.30 16.06
C ILE A 159 10.66 -3.00 15.48
N ALA A 160 10.57 -2.07 14.52
CA ALA A 160 9.31 -1.75 13.86
C ALA A 160 8.74 -2.94 13.08
N LEU A 161 9.58 -3.72 12.40
CA LEU A 161 9.16 -4.95 11.71
C LEU A 161 8.63 -5.98 12.72
N VAL A 162 9.35 -6.22 13.82
CA VAL A 162 8.88 -7.14 14.87
C VAL A 162 7.54 -6.68 15.43
N ALA A 163 7.38 -5.40 15.75
CA ALA A 163 6.13 -4.84 16.23
C ALA A 163 4.99 -5.03 15.21
N ALA A 164 5.26 -4.82 13.91
CA ALA A 164 4.29 -5.02 12.85
C ALA A 164 3.85 -6.47 12.67
N PHE A 165 4.67 -7.46 13.03
CA PHE A 165 4.28 -8.88 13.01
C PHE A 165 3.49 -9.32 14.24
N VAL A 166 3.64 -8.62 15.36
CA VAL A 166 3.03 -8.99 16.65
C VAL A 166 1.67 -8.33 16.85
N LEU A 167 1.47 -7.12 16.30
CA LEU A 167 0.24 -6.33 16.38
C LEU A 167 -0.79 -6.77 15.34
#